data_AF-A0A6A4XWI4-F1
#
_entry.id   AF-A0A6A4XWI4-F1
#
_cell.length_a   1.000
_cell.length_b   1.000
_cell.length_c   1.000
_cell.angle_alpha   90.00
_cell.angle_beta   90.00
_cell.angle_gamma   90.00
#
_symmetry.space_group_name_H-M   'P 1'
#
loop_
_entity.id
_entity.type
_entity.pdbx_description
1 polymer ?
#
loop_
_entity_poly.entity_id
_entity_poly.type
_entity_poly.pdbx_seq_one_letter_code
_entity_poly.pdbx_strand_id
1 'polypeptide(L)'
;MRRAEGKKMQQTAEQSMRDYCKTQLDLPDLVSTQEFIQRIRQKLVEMVCGTLNSMHTYPTDVQDECRGSLETFVVREIELMAKTNNENILKHFQSMADNANDTIRGQLQQLEVKLQLPPIDLANKCDSIVHESVASLQKCPKTTSSNYESEIRRLEQHGGVLKERVQHLNERAIRQRSTKLQSQLTASKSELKTKGNNWLDKRIAAKTPFTISMLEEELLRLHSSFEFATPNPELDEVDFKQEMQEFHAQLLKDLHRQYTLHIRHEIENNALMNAAENERQKLAQLTNQVQKTNELATQREKEMQSKLQEKEQKSKRLMNELTSQTEKNEAMERQLQEWQQKSTELAVE
;
A
#
# COMPACT_ATOMS: atom_id res chain seq x y z
N MET A 1 35.42 69.59 66.05
CA MET A 1 34.68 70.13 64.87
C MET A 1 35.13 69.46 63.57
N ARG A 2 36.40 69.56 63.16
CA ARG A 2 36.93 68.94 61.92
C ARG A 2 36.73 67.43 61.77
N ARG A 3 36.81 66.65 62.86
CA ARG A 3 36.56 65.19 62.82
C ARG A 3 35.09 64.84 62.52
N ALA A 4 34.14 65.63 63.01
CA ALA A 4 32.71 65.43 62.72
C ALA A 4 32.37 65.81 61.27
N GLU A 5 33.00 66.85 60.73
CA GLU A 5 32.91 67.23 59.32
C GLU A 5 33.50 66.15 58.41
N GLY A 6 34.66 65.59 58.74
CA GLY A 6 35.27 64.48 58.01
C GLY A 6 34.37 63.23 57.98
N LYS A 7 33.76 62.88 59.11
CA LYS A 7 32.78 61.78 59.19
C LYS A 7 31.52 62.05 58.33
N LYS A 8 31.06 63.29 58.25
CA LYS A 8 29.94 63.68 57.38
C LYS A 8 30.30 63.56 55.90
N MET A 9 31.52 63.96 55.51
CA MET A 9 32.02 63.78 54.14
C MET A 9 32.13 62.30 53.77
N GLN A 10 32.67 61.47 54.67
CA GLN A 10 32.72 60.02 54.51
C GLN A 10 31.32 59.45 54.23
N GLN A 11 30.33 59.73 55.10
CA GLN A 11 28.97 59.22 54.93
C GLN A 11 28.32 59.68 53.61
N THR A 12 28.59 60.91 53.20
CA THR A 12 28.08 61.45 51.93
C THR A 12 28.69 60.74 50.73
N ALA A 13 30.00 60.44 50.79
CA ALA A 13 30.69 59.68 49.78
C ALA A 13 30.21 58.23 49.71
N GLU A 14 30.06 57.55 50.85
CA GLU A 14 29.50 56.19 50.94
C GLU A 14 28.09 56.12 50.34
N GLN A 15 27.23 57.10 50.63
CA GLN A 15 25.89 57.17 50.05
C GLN A 15 25.93 57.37 48.53
N SER A 16 26.77 58.28 48.04
CA SER A 16 26.93 58.54 46.60
C SER A 16 27.44 57.29 45.86
N MET A 17 28.37 56.57 46.46
CA MET A 17 28.91 55.31 45.93
C MET A 17 27.82 54.23 45.87
N ARG A 18 27.02 54.09 46.93
CA ARG A 18 25.88 53.17 46.98
C ARG A 18 24.85 53.47 45.90
N ASP A 19 24.52 54.74 45.71
CA ASP A 19 23.53 55.16 44.70
C ASP A 19 24.04 54.94 43.26
N TYR A 20 25.33 55.18 43.02
CA TYR A 20 25.96 54.82 41.74
C TYR A 20 25.89 53.31 41.48
N CYS A 21 26.27 52.49 42.46
CA CYS A 21 26.22 51.04 42.35
C CYS A 21 24.82 50.50 42.05
N LYS A 22 23.79 51.04 42.72
CA LYS A 22 22.38 50.71 42.43
C LYS A 22 21.99 51.08 41.00
N THR A 23 22.35 52.29 40.56
CA THR A 23 22.06 52.74 39.19
C THR A 23 22.69 51.83 38.14
N GLN A 24 23.88 51.29 38.41
CA GLN A 24 24.53 50.32 37.52
C GLN A 24 23.83 48.95 37.50
N LEU A 25 23.24 48.51 38.62
CA LEU A 25 22.44 47.28 38.67
C LEU A 25 21.10 47.41 37.95
N ASP A 26 20.52 48.62 37.93
CA ASP A 26 19.21 48.90 37.34
C ASP A 26 19.29 49.14 35.81
N LEU A 27 20.48 49.05 35.20
CA LEU A 27 20.62 49.13 33.75
C LEU A 27 19.95 47.93 33.08
N PRO A 28 19.28 48.14 31.92
CA PRO A 28 18.56 47.07 31.22
C PRO A 28 19.49 45.99 30.65
N ASP A 29 20.72 46.35 30.29
CA ASP A 29 21.70 45.45 29.71
C ASP A 29 22.53 44.76 30.79
N LEU A 30 22.31 43.46 30.96
CA LEU A 30 23.13 42.63 31.84
C LEU A 30 24.52 42.44 31.24
N VAL A 31 25.55 42.60 32.07
CA VAL A 31 26.95 42.36 31.72
C VAL A 31 27.54 41.27 32.58
N SER A 32 28.64 40.66 32.15
CA SER A 32 29.31 39.62 32.94
C SER A 32 29.76 40.18 34.29
N THR A 33 29.72 39.38 35.35
CA THR A 33 30.04 39.88 36.70
C THR A 33 31.48 40.39 36.80
N GLN A 34 32.41 39.82 36.05
CA GLN A 34 33.79 40.31 35.99
C GLN A 34 33.86 41.73 35.39
N GLU A 35 33.17 41.96 34.28
CA GLU A 35 33.09 43.27 33.63
C GLU A 35 32.36 44.29 34.51
N PHE A 36 31.27 43.86 35.15
CA PHE A 36 30.52 44.67 36.11
C PHE A 36 31.39 45.14 37.28
N ILE A 37 32.12 44.20 37.92
CA ILE A 37 33.05 44.51 39.01
C ILE A 37 34.11 45.50 38.54
N GLN A 38 34.66 45.32 37.33
CA GLN A 38 35.69 46.22 36.80
C GLN A 38 35.15 47.65 36.63
N ARG A 39 33.96 47.80 36.01
CA ARG A 39 33.31 49.10 35.81
C ARG A 39 33.01 49.82 37.13
N ILE A 40 32.46 49.11 38.11
CA ILE A 40 32.14 49.68 39.41
C ILE A 40 33.42 50.04 40.17
N ARG A 41 34.40 49.11 40.23
CA ARG A 41 35.65 49.33 40.96
C ARG A 41 36.39 50.57 40.46
N GLN A 42 36.49 50.75 39.15
CA GLN A 42 37.12 51.93 38.57
C GLN A 42 36.43 53.21 39.06
N LYS A 43 35.09 53.26 38.98
CA LYS A 43 34.36 54.47 39.36
C LYS A 43 34.40 54.76 40.85
N LEU A 44 34.29 53.73 41.68
CA LEU A 44 34.35 53.88 43.13
C LEU A 44 35.72 54.40 43.58
N VAL A 45 36.82 53.92 42.99
CA VAL A 45 38.17 54.44 43.27
C VAL A 45 38.29 55.92 42.88
N GLU A 46 37.73 56.33 41.73
CA GLU A 46 37.68 57.75 41.34
C GLU A 46 36.94 58.60 42.38
N MET A 47 35.82 58.10 42.91
CA MET A 47 35.03 58.79 43.93
C MET A 47 35.76 58.90 45.27
N VAL A 48 36.48 57.84 45.68
CA VAL A 48 37.34 57.87 46.88
C VAL A 48 38.42 58.94 46.72
N CYS A 49 39.15 58.93 45.60
CA CYS A 49 40.19 59.92 45.31
C CYS A 49 39.63 61.35 45.30
N GLY A 50 38.47 61.57 44.67
CA GLY A 50 37.80 62.88 44.67
C GLY A 50 37.42 63.35 46.08
N THR A 51 36.93 62.44 46.92
CA THR A 51 36.58 62.74 48.31
C THR A 51 37.82 63.10 49.12
N LEU A 52 38.91 62.34 49.02
CA LEU A 52 40.15 62.61 49.73
C LEU A 52 40.79 63.94 49.28
N ASN A 53 40.75 64.26 47.99
CA ASN A 53 41.22 65.56 47.47
C ASN A 53 40.42 66.73 48.06
N SER A 54 39.11 66.58 48.22
CA SER A 54 38.27 67.61 48.88
C SER A 54 38.63 67.81 50.36
N MET A 55 39.24 66.80 50.99
CA MET A 55 39.69 66.80 52.39
C MET A 55 41.15 67.25 52.58
N HIS A 56 41.84 67.73 51.55
CA HIS A 56 43.27 68.10 51.65
C HIS A 56 43.62 69.13 52.75
N THR A 57 42.66 69.94 53.20
CA THR A 57 42.84 70.92 54.29
C THR A 57 42.65 70.35 55.70
N TYR A 58 42.28 69.07 55.81
CA TYR A 58 42.03 68.40 57.08
C TYR A 58 43.32 67.81 57.66
N PRO A 59 43.40 67.58 58.99
CA PRO A 59 44.51 66.85 59.61
C PRO A 59 44.72 65.46 59.01
N THR A 60 45.99 65.02 58.89
CA THR A 60 46.38 63.76 58.24
C THR A 60 45.73 62.53 58.88
N ASP A 61 45.60 62.51 60.21
CA ASP A 61 44.93 61.44 60.96
C ASP A 61 43.45 61.27 60.58
N VAL A 62 42.75 62.39 60.30
CA VAL A 62 41.36 62.37 59.82
C VAL A 62 41.26 61.92 58.37
N GLN A 63 42.25 62.26 57.54
CA GLN A 63 42.31 61.80 56.14
C GLN A 63 42.57 60.29 56.06
N ASP A 64 43.47 59.75 56.89
CA ASP A 64 43.80 58.33 56.93
C ASP A 64 42.65 57.47 57.48
N GLU A 65 41.95 57.95 58.52
CA GLU A 65 40.74 57.29 59.05
C GLU A 65 39.63 57.22 57.98
N CYS A 66 39.43 58.32 57.25
CA CYS A 66 38.46 58.39 56.15
C CYS A 66 38.86 57.47 55.00
N ARG A 67 40.13 57.47 54.59
CA ARG A 67 40.68 56.60 53.54
C ARG A 67 40.44 55.13 53.87
N GLY A 68 40.86 54.67 55.05
CA GLY A 68 40.71 53.27 55.46
C GLY A 68 39.23 52.85 55.54
N SER A 69 38.35 53.74 56.00
CA SER A 69 36.92 53.48 56.05
C SER A 69 36.30 53.37 54.65
N LEU A 70 36.62 54.31 53.75
CA LEU A 70 36.13 54.31 52.37
C LEU A 70 36.68 53.12 51.56
N GLU A 71 37.94 52.76 51.72
CA GLU A 71 38.51 51.57 51.06
C GLU A 71 37.83 50.28 51.53
N THR A 72 37.59 50.15 52.83
CA THR A 72 36.83 49.02 53.40
C THR A 72 35.39 48.99 52.89
N PHE A 73 34.76 50.16 52.79
CA PHE A 73 33.42 50.30 52.23
C PHE A 73 33.37 49.86 50.76
N VAL A 74 34.30 50.33 49.93
CA VAL A 74 34.36 49.98 48.50
C VAL A 74 34.50 48.47 48.30
N VAL A 75 35.36 47.79 49.07
CA VAL A 75 35.50 46.32 48.98
C VAL A 75 34.17 45.63 49.29
N ARG A 76 33.53 45.98 50.41
CA ARG A 76 32.24 45.38 50.82
C ARG A 76 31.12 45.66 49.82
N GLU A 77 31.05 46.89 49.32
CA GLU A 77 30.01 47.29 48.38
C GLU A 77 30.20 46.58 47.03
N ILE A 78 31.44 46.43 46.53
CA ILE A 78 31.72 45.63 45.32
C ILE A 78 31.30 44.18 45.51
N GLU A 79 31.61 43.55 46.64
CA GLU A 79 31.19 42.18 46.93
C GLU A 79 29.67 42.02 46.95
N LEU A 80 28.96 42.95 47.60
CA LEU A 80 27.50 42.98 47.66
C LEU A 80 26.88 43.16 46.27
N MET A 81 27.41 44.09 45.47
CA MET A 81 26.90 44.36 44.13
C MET A 81 27.21 43.20 43.17
N ALA A 82 28.39 42.58 43.28
CA ALA A 82 28.73 41.39 42.50
C ALA A 82 27.78 40.23 42.79
N LYS A 83 27.44 40.01 44.06
CA LYS A 83 26.45 38.99 44.46
C LYS A 83 25.08 39.31 43.87
N THR A 84 24.64 40.56 43.95
CA THR A 84 23.34 40.99 43.40
C THR A 84 23.29 40.85 41.87
N ASN A 85 24.36 41.24 41.16
CA ASN A 85 24.47 41.06 39.72
C ASN A 85 24.45 39.57 39.32
N ASN A 86 25.16 38.72 40.07
CA ASN A 86 25.10 37.26 39.87
C ASN A 86 23.66 36.74 39.99
N GLU A 87 22.91 37.17 41.01
CA GLU A 87 21.50 36.77 41.18
C GLU A 87 20.62 37.23 40.01
N ASN A 88 20.82 38.46 39.51
CA ASN A 88 20.08 38.98 38.35
C ASN A 88 20.39 38.20 37.08
N ILE A 89 21.67 37.93 36.80
CA ILE A 89 22.08 37.12 35.65
C ILE A 89 21.48 35.70 35.76
N LEU A 90 21.54 35.07 36.94
CA LEU A 90 21.01 33.72 37.13
C LEU A 90 19.49 33.66 36.89
N LYS A 91 18.74 34.65 37.39
CA LYS A 91 17.29 34.74 37.13
C LYS A 91 16.98 34.93 35.65
N HIS A 92 17.74 35.79 34.97
CA HIS A 92 17.59 36.00 33.53
C HIS A 92 17.88 34.72 32.75
N PHE A 93 18.99 34.05 33.07
CA PHE A 93 19.36 32.78 32.44
C PHE A 93 18.29 31.69 32.66
N GLN A 94 17.77 31.55 33.88
CA GLN A 94 16.69 30.61 34.18
C GLN A 94 15.44 30.89 33.34
N SER A 95 15.02 32.15 33.25
CA SER A 95 13.88 32.54 32.41
C SER A 95 14.11 32.23 30.93
N MET A 96 15.32 32.44 30.42
CA MET A 96 15.67 32.07 29.05
C MET A 96 15.66 30.54 28.86
N ALA A 97 16.17 29.78 29.83
CA ALA A 97 16.23 28.33 29.78
C ALA A 97 14.83 27.70 29.78
N ASP A 98 13.93 28.23 30.61
CA ASP A 98 12.51 27.83 30.62
C ASP A 98 11.84 28.12 29.27
N ASN A 99 12.06 29.32 28.70
CA ASN A 99 11.53 29.67 27.39
C ASN A 99 12.09 28.79 26.26
N ALA A 100 13.38 28.45 26.31
CA ALA A 100 14.01 27.53 25.35
C ALA A 100 13.39 26.13 25.45
N ASN A 101 13.18 25.63 26.67
CA ASN A 101 12.53 24.35 26.94
C ASN A 101 11.09 24.30 26.38
N ASP A 102 10.32 25.36 26.62
CA ASP A 102 8.94 25.46 26.13
C ASP A 102 8.90 25.59 24.61
N THR A 103 9.85 26.31 24.01
CA THR A 103 9.99 26.44 22.55
C THR A 103 10.31 25.10 21.91
N ILE A 104 11.32 24.36 22.43
CA ILE A 104 11.69 23.03 21.93
C ILE A 104 10.47 22.10 22.00
N ARG A 105 9.80 22.04 23.16
CA ARG A 105 8.63 21.20 23.36
C ARG A 105 7.50 21.57 22.40
N GLY A 106 7.15 22.85 22.31
CA GLY A 106 6.05 23.34 21.49
C GLY A 106 6.28 23.12 20.00
N GLN A 107 7.48 23.43 19.50
CA GLN A 107 7.80 23.26 18.08
C GLN A 107 7.89 21.78 17.68
N LEU A 108 8.46 20.92 18.52
CA LEU A 108 8.49 19.47 18.26
C LEU A 108 7.08 18.86 18.30
N GLN A 109 6.20 19.31 19.21
CA GLN A 109 4.79 18.90 19.21
C GLN A 109 4.05 19.36 17.95
N GLN A 110 4.35 20.55 17.40
CA GLN A 110 3.78 20.98 16.13
C GLN A 110 4.25 20.14 14.95
N LEU A 111 5.47 19.59 15.00
CA LEU A 111 5.95 18.63 14.00
C LEU A 111 5.20 17.29 14.08
N GLU A 112 4.76 16.87 15.27
CA GLU A 112 3.95 15.64 15.43
C GLU A 112 2.64 15.68 14.64
N VAL A 113 2.07 16.87 14.39
CA VAL A 113 0.84 17.02 13.59
C VAL A 113 1.11 16.88 12.09
N LYS A 114 2.37 17.09 11.66
CA LYS A 114 2.80 17.11 10.25
C LYS A 114 3.62 15.89 9.85
N LEU A 115 3.56 14.80 10.62
CA LEU A 115 4.31 13.57 10.37
C LEU A 115 3.95 12.94 9.03
N GLN A 116 4.75 11.96 8.60
CA GLN A 116 4.96 11.55 7.21
C GLN A 116 5.91 12.51 6.49
N LEU A 117 7.03 12.81 7.13
CA LEU A 117 8.15 13.54 6.54
C LEU A 117 9.30 12.60 6.22
N PRO A 118 10.13 12.91 5.22
CA PRO A 118 11.37 12.17 4.99
C PRO A 118 12.22 12.12 6.29
N PRO A 119 12.76 10.96 6.70
CA PRO A 119 13.47 10.82 7.97
C PRO A 119 14.63 11.79 8.16
N ILE A 120 15.38 12.07 7.09
CA ILE A 120 16.53 12.99 7.09
C ILE A 120 16.04 14.43 7.32
N ASP A 121 15.00 14.85 6.62
CA ASP A 121 14.44 16.20 6.75
C ASP A 121 13.84 16.42 8.13
N LEU A 122 13.19 15.41 8.70
CA LEU A 122 12.68 15.46 10.06
C LEU A 122 13.82 15.58 11.07
N ALA A 123 14.88 14.79 10.93
CA ALA A 123 16.04 14.84 11.82
C ALA A 123 16.68 16.24 11.79
N ASN A 124 16.91 16.78 10.58
CA ASN A 124 17.48 18.12 10.39
C ASN A 124 16.60 19.21 11.01
N LYS A 125 15.27 19.15 10.81
CA LYS A 125 14.33 20.11 11.43
C LYS A 125 14.38 20.05 12.95
N CYS A 126 14.39 18.86 13.54
CA CYS A 126 14.51 18.71 14.98
C CYS A 126 15.83 19.28 15.51
N ASP A 127 16.95 19.02 14.81
CA ASP A 127 18.26 19.54 15.19
C ASP A 127 18.33 21.07 15.10
N SER A 128 17.75 21.67 14.05
CA SER A 128 17.63 23.12 13.92
C SER A 128 16.83 23.74 15.05
N ILE A 129 15.68 23.16 15.42
CA ILE A 129 14.83 23.65 16.52
C ILE A 129 15.62 23.70 17.84
N VAL A 130 16.32 22.61 18.18
CA VAL A 130 17.11 22.52 19.40
C VAL A 130 18.27 23.51 19.37
N HIS A 131 18.99 23.58 18.26
CA HIS A 131 20.13 24.47 18.09
C HIS A 131 19.74 25.95 18.23
N GLU A 132 18.70 26.38 17.50
CA GLU A 132 18.22 27.76 17.53
C GLU A 132 17.71 28.18 18.92
N SER A 133 17.01 27.26 19.61
CA SER A 133 16.48 27.51 20.95
C SER A 133 17.59 27.70 22.00
N VAL A 134 18.72 27.01 21.83
CA VAL A 134 19.84 27.04 22.77
C VAL A 134 20.88 28.13 22.41
N ALA A 135 20.95 28.58 21.16
CA ALA A 135 21.92 29.56 20.70
C ALA A 135 21.86 30.91 21.46
N SER A 136 20.68 31.28 21.96
CA SER A 136 20.50 32.49 22.77
C SER A 136 21.12 32.35 24.17
N LEU A 137 21.05 31.16 24.77
CA LEU A 137 21.63 30.85 26.09
C LEU A 137 23.15 30.94 26.10
N GLN A 138 23.79 30.57 24.99
CA GLN A 138 25.25 30.67 24.82
C GLN A 138 25.75 32.12 24.86
N LYS A 139 24.88 33.09 24.56
CA LYS A 139 25.19 34.53 24.57
C LYS A 139 24.92 35.19 25.94
N CYS A 140 24.36 34.46 26.90
CA CYS A 140 24.03 34.99 28.22
C CYS A 140 25.29 35.40 29.00
N PRO A 141 25.29 36.56 29.68
CA PRO A 141 26.42 36.98 30.53
C PRO A 141 26.79 35.97 31.61
N LYS A 142 28.08 35.79 31.86
CA LYS A 142 28.61 34.80 32.83
C LYS A 142 28.69 35.37 34.25
N THR A 143 28.35 34.53 35.24
CA THR A 143 28.67 34.81 36.65
C THR A 143 30.11 34.43 36.99
N THR A 144 30.55 34.73 38.21
CA THR A 144 31.86 34.33 38.75
C THR A 144 32.00 32.82 39.02
N SER A 145 30.91 32.06 39.10
CA SER A 145 30.92 30.67 39.59
C SER A 145 30.16 29.66 38.74
N SER A 146 29.30 30.10 37.80
CA SER A 146 28.46 29.20 37.00
C SER A 146 28.92 29.12 35.55
N ASN A 147 29.25 27.90 35.12
CA ASN A 147 29.28 27.55 33.71
C ASN A 147 27.90 27.00 33.30
N TYR A 148 27.16 27.76 32.51
CA TYR A 148 25.82 27.38 32.03
C TYR A 148 25.82 26.17 31.09
N GLU A 149 27.00 25.70 30.69
CA GLU A 149 27.16 24.52 29.84
C GLU A 149 26.38 23.30 30.32
N SER A 150 26.31 23.06 31.65
CA SER A 150 25.57 21.91 32.18
C SER A 150 24.07 21.98 31.87
N GLU A 151 23.48 23.16 32.01
CA GLU A 151 22.06 23.39 31.75
C GLU A 151 21.76 23.43 30.25
N ILE A 152 22.66 24.03 29.47
CA ILE A 152 22.61 23.98 28.00
C ILE A 152 22.63 22.53 27.51
N ARG A 153 23.56 21.71 28.01
CA ARG A 153 23.63 20.27 27.68
C ARG A 153 22.38 19.53 28.12
N ARG A 154 21.79 19.88 29.28
CA ARG A 154 20.53 19.30 29.75
C ARG A 154 19.40 19.57 28.77
N LEU A 155 19.30 20.79 28.24
CA LEU A 155 18.30 21.15 27.23
C LEU A 155 18.54 20.45 25.89
N GLU A 156 19.80 20.35 25.45
CA GLU A 156 20.16 19.59 24.24
C GLU A 156 19.79 18.11 24.38
N GLN A 157 20.08 17.49 25.54
CA GLN A 157 19.69 16.12 25.83
C GLN A 157 18.17 15.95 25.85
N HIS A 158 17.44 16.89 26.46
CA HIS A 158 15.98 16.87 26.46
C HIS A 158 15.42 16.96 25.04
N GLY A 159 15.97 17.87 24.22
CA GLY A 159 15.65 17.98 22.80
C GLY A 159 15.95 16.69 22.03
N GLY A 160 17.06 16.02 22.33
CA GLY A 160 17.42 14.72 21.76
C GLY A 160 16.38 13.62 22.06
N VAL A 161 15.94 13.52 23.31
CA VAL A 161 14.88 12.55 23.70
C VAL A 161 13.57 12.85 22.97
N LEU A 162 13.19 14.12 22.85
CA LEU A 162 11.99 14.50 22.10
C LEU A 162 12.14 14.22 20.60
N LYS A 163 13.31 14.48 20.02
CA LYS A 163 13.64 14.13 18.63
C LYS A 163 13.45 12.63 18.38
N GLU A 164 14.01 11.77 19.23
CA GLU A 164 13.86 10.31 19.12
C GLU A 164 12.38 9.89 19.16
N ARG A 165 11.59 10.49 20.06
CA ARG A 165 10.14 10.24 20.15
C ARG A 165 9.43 10.64 18.85
N VAL A 166 9.71 11.83 18.31
CA VAL A 166 9.09 12.31 17.06
C VAL A 166 9.51 11.44 15.87
N GLN A 167 10.77 11.01 15.81
CA GLN A 167 11.27 10.09 14.79
C GLN A 167 10.55 8.74 14.85
N HIS A 168 10.39 8.16 16.04
CA HIS A 168 9.64 6.92 16.22
C HIS A 168 8.16 7.06 15.79
N LEU A 169 7.51 8.18 16.13
CA LEU A 169 6.15 8.47 15.68
C LEU A 169 6.07 8.60 14.14
N ASN A 170 7.07 9.23 13.52
CA ASN A 170 7.16 9.36 12.08
C ASN A 170 7.33 7.99 11.39
N GLU A 171 8.24 7.15 11.88
CA GLU A 171 8.42 5.78 11.38
C GLU A 171 7.13 4.97 11.48
N ARG A 172 6.43 5.07 12.61
CA ARG A 172 5.14 4.41 12.78
C ARG A 172 4.11 4.91 11.77
N ALA A 173 4.04 6.22 11.52
CA ALA A 173 3.13 6.81 10.54
C ALA A 173 3.47 6.36 9.11
N ILE A 174 4.75 6.31 8.75
CA ILE A 174 5.22 5.81 7.44
C ILE A 174 4.88 4.32 7.28
N ARG A 175 5.15 3.48 8.28
CA ARG A 175 4.79 2.06 8.25
C ARG A 175 3.28 1.83 8.12
N GLN A 176 2.46 2.62 8.82
CA GLN A 176 1.01 2.56 8.70
C GLN A 176 0.54 2.94 7.29
N ARG A 177 1.14 3.98 6.70
CA ARG A 177 0.89 4.38 5.31
C ARG A 177 1.27 3.27 4.33
N SER A 178 2.49 2.71 4.43
CA SER A 178 2.95 1.60 3.58
C SER A 178 2.03 0.38 3.69
N THR A 179 1.65 -0.01 4.92
CA THR A 179 0.70 -1.11 5.15
C THR A 179 -0.66 -0.86 4.49
N LYS A 180 -1.18 0.38 4.60
CA LYS A 180 -2.45 0.78 3.96
C LYS A 180 -2.34 0.69 2.44
N LEU A 181 -1.27 1.23 1.85
CA LEU A 181 -1.04 1.16 0.40
C LEU A 181 -0.93 -0.29 -0.08
N GLN A 182 -0.18 -1.13 0.62
CA GLN A 182 -0.04 -2.55 0.28
C GLN A 182 -1.38 -3.31 0.36
N SER A 183 -2.20 -3.00 1.37
CA SER A 183 -3.55 -3.58 1.49
C SER A 183 -4.47 -3.15 0.36
N GLN A 184 -4.44 -1.87 -0.02
CA GLN A 184 -5.18 -1.34 -1.16
C GLN A 184 -4.71 -1.95 -2.48
N LEU A 185 -3.41 -2.17 -2.63
CA LEU A 185 -2.82 -2.78 -3.82
C LEU A 185 -3.30 -4.22 -3.97
N THR A 186 -3.24 -4.98 -2.87
CA THR A 186 -3.70 -6.37 -2.83
C THR A 186 -5.20 -6.47 -3.13
N ALA A 187 -6.02 -5.59 -2.54
CA ALA A 187 -7.45 -5.52 -2.81
C ALA A 187 -7.74 -5.18 -4.27
N SER A 188 -7.06 -4.18 -4.84
CA SER A 188 -7.23 -3.74 -6.23
C SER A 188 -6.81 -4.84 -7.22
N LYS A 189 -5.67 -5.51 -6.99
CA LYS A 189 -5.23 -6.68 -7.78
C LYS A 189 -6.29 -7.79 -7.75
N SER A 190 -6.81 -8.11 -6.56
CA SER A 190 -7.84 -9.14 -6.40
C SER A 190 -9.16 -8.77 -7.08
N GLU A 191 -9.57 -7.50 -6.98
CA GLU A 191 -10.80 -6.99 -7.59
C GLU A 191 -10.69 -7.00 -9.12
N LEU A 192 -9.58 -6.50 -9.68
CA LEU A 192 -9.33 -6.51 -11.11
C LEU A 192 -9.34 -7.95 -11.67
N LYS A 193 -8.66 -8.88 -10.98
CA LYS A 193 -8.67 -10.31 -11.34
C LYS A 193 -10.08 -10.90 -11.32
N THR A 194 -10.83 -10.65 -10.25
CA THR A 194 -12.21 -11.13 -10.10
C THR A 194 -13.12 -10.59 -11.20
N LYS A 195 -13.07 -9.28 -11.46
CA LYS A 195 -13.89 -8.66 -12.52
C LYS A 195 -13.50 -9.15 -13.92
N GLY A 196 -12.20 -9.29 -14.21
CA GLY A 196 -11.69 -9.82 -15.48
C GLY A 196 -12.14 -11.25 -15.74
N ASN A 197 -11.95 -12.16 -14.77
CA ASN A 197 -12.42 -13.55 -14.88
C ASN A 197 -13.94 -13.62 -15.03
N ASN A 198 -14.69 -12.91 -14.19
CA ASN A 198 -16.16 -12.91 -14.24
C ASN A 198 -16.69 -12.40 -15.59
N TRP A 199 -16.03 -11.42 -16.20
CA TRP A 199 -16.41 -10.95 -17.52
C TRP A 199 -16.18 -12.03 -18.58
N LEU A 200 -15.01 -12.68 -18.57
CA LEU A 200 -14.67 -13.76 -19.49
C LEU A 200 -15.65 -14.93 -19.33
N ASP A 201 -15.89 -15.38 -18.10
CA ASP A 201 -16.81 -16.48 -17.79
C ASP A 201 -18.24 -16.18 -18.23
N LYS A 202 -18.71 -14.95 -18.04
CA LYS A 202 -20.04 -14.51 -18.52
C LYS A 202 -20.13 -14.56 -20.04
N ARG A 203 -19.08 -14.14 -20.75
CA ARG A 203 -19.04 -14.19 -22.23
C ARG A 203 -19.05 -15.63 -22.74
N ILE A 204 -18.27 -16.50 -22.11
CA ILE A 204 -18.23 -17.94 -22.39
C ILE A 204 -19.61 -18.57 -22.15
N ALA A 205 -20.23 -18.31 -20.99
CA ALA A 205 -21.54 -18.87 -20.63
C ALA A 205 -22.67 -18.39 -21.56
N ALA A 206 -22.59 -17.15 -22.03
CA ALA A 206 -23.57 -16.59 -22.97
C ALA A 206 -23.46 -17.19 -24.39
N LYS A 207 -22.39 -17.93 -24.70
CA LYS A 207 -22.08 -18.46 -26.04
C LYS A 207 -22.12 -17.39 -27.14
N THR A 208 -21.90 -16.13 -26.76
CA THR A 208 -21.84 -15.02 -27.70
C THR A 208 -20.42 -14.91 -28.24
N PRO A 209 -20.21 -14.76 -29.55
CA PRO A 209 -18.88 -14.52 -30.10
C PRO A 209 -18.26 -13.26 -29.49
N PHE A 210 -17.01 -13.36 -29.06
CA PHE A 210 -16.22 -12.23 -28.58
C PHE A 210 -14.77 -12.41 -29.00
N THR A 211 -14.03 -11.31 -29.13
CA THR A 211 -12.65 -11.30 -29.60
C THR A 211 -11.67 -11.00 -28.47
N ILE A 212 -10.38 -11.27 -28.70
CA ILE A 212 -9.29 -10.88 -27.80
C ILE A 212 -9.28 -9.36 -27.58
N SER A 213 -9.51 -8.57 -28.63
CA SER A 213 -9.54 -7.10 -28.50
C SER A 213 -10.64 -6.61 -27.56
N MET A 214 -11.81 -7.27 -27.55
CA MET A 214 -12.88 -6.93 -26.60
C MET A 214 -12.48 -7.22 -25.14
N LEU A 215 -11.68 -8.28 -24.92
CA LEU A 215 -11.14 -8.62 -23.61
C LEU A 215 -10.07 -7.61 -23.16
N GLU A 216 -9.18 -7.21 -24.07
CA GLU A 216 -8.16 -6.18 -23.84
C GLU A 216 -8.80 -4.84 -23.46
N GLU A 217 -9.78 -4.37 -24.24
CA GLU A 217 -10.51 -3.13 -23.99
C GLU A 217 -11.24 -3.14 -22.65
N GLU A 218 -11.91 -4.24 -22.32
CA GLU A 218 -12.63 -4.36 -21.05
C GLU A 218 -11.66 -4.37 -19.87
N LEU A 219 -10.56 -5.12 -19.96
CA LEU A 219 -9.58 -5.17 -18.88
C LEU A 219 -8.91 -3.80 -18.68
N LEU A 220 -8.65 -3.07 -19.76
CA LEU A 220 -8.14 -1.71 -19.70
C LEU A 220 -9.16 -0.77 -19.04
N ARG A 221 -10.44 -0.85 -19.42
CA ARG A 221 -11.53 -0.08 -18.82
C ARG A 221 -11.65 -0.34 -17.32
N LEU A 222 -11.56 -1.61 -16.91
CA LEU A 222 -11.57 -2.01 -15.51
C LEU A 222 -10.35 -1.46 -14.76
N HIS A 223 -9.16 -1.57 -15.35
CA HIS A 223 -7.93 -1.04 -14.76
C HIS A 223 -7.97 0.49 -14.60
N SER A 224 -8.50 1.21 -15.58
CA SER A 224 -8.68 2.67 -15.53
C SER A 224 -9.74 3.13 -14.54
N SER A 225 -10.61 2.22 -14.05
CA SER A 225 -11.62 2.57 -13.04
C SER A 225 -11.08 2.65 -11.61
N PHE A 226 -9.84 2.20 -11.38
CA PHE A 226 -9.21 2.28 -10.07
C PHE A 226 -8.62 3.69 -9.85
N GLU A 227 -9.05 4.35 -8.78
CA GLU A 227 -8.42 5.58 -8.31
C GLU A 227 -7.20 5.24 -7.46
N PHE A 228 -6.05 5.80 -7.83
CA PHE A 228 -4.79 5.58 -7.12
C PHE A 228 -4.55 6.69 -6.09
N ALA A 229 -4.04 6.30 -4.92
CA ALA A 229 -3.56 7.26 -3.94
C ALA A 229 -2.43 8.12 -4.55
N THR A 230 -2.33 9.39 -4.13
CA THR A 230 -1.27 10.29 -4.59
C THR A 230 0.09 9.73 -4.17
N PRO A 231 0.98 9.40 -5.13
CA PRO A 231 2.27 8.82 -4.81
C PRO A 231 3.15 9.83 -4.06
N ASN A 232 3.85 9.35 -3.03
CA ASN A 232 4.95 10.08 -2.40
C ASN A 232 6.22 9.23 -2.49
N PRO A 233 7.06 9.44 -3.51
CA PRO A 233 8.25 8.61 -3.75
C PRO A 233 9.31 8.70 -2.65
N GLU A 234 9.26 9.72 -1.79
CA GLU A 234 10.19 9.86 -0.66
C GLU A 234 9.81 8.98 0.54
N LEU A 235 8.57 8.48 0.58
CA LEU A 235 8.02 7.72 1.70
C LEU A 235 7.49 6.33 1.30
N ASP A 236 7.02 6.21 0.06
CA ASP A 236 6.38 5.01 -0.44
C ASP A 236 7.45 4.03 -0.94
N GLU A 237 7.52 2.86 -0.30
CA GLU A 237 8.42 1.78 -0.73
C GLU A 237 7.98 1.14 -2.05
N VAL A 238 6.70 1.32 -2.42
CA VAL A 238 6.06 0.64 -3.53
C VAL A 238 5.40 1.68 -4.43
N ASP A 239 5.77 1.68 -5.71
CA ASP A 239 5.04 2.41 -6.73
C ASP A 239 3.76 1.65 -7.08
N PHE A 240 2.66 2.06 -6.44
CA PHE A 240 1.33 1.47 -6.63
C PHE A 240 0.92 1.43 -8.11
N LYS A 241 1.22 2.49 -8.87
CA LYS A 241 0.80 2.63 -10.26
C LYS A 241 1.57 1.64 -11.13
N GLN A 242 2.89 1.57 -10.95
CA GLN A 242 3.72 0.61 -11.66
C GLN A 242 3.30 -0.83 -11.34
N GLU A 243 3.11 -1.16 -10.06
CA GLU A 243 2.68 -2.50 -9.61
C GLU A 243 1.33 -2.92 -10.20
N MET A 244 0.37 -1.99 -10.31
CA MET A 244 -0.91 -2.27 -10.95
C MET A 244 -0.77 -2.46 -12.46
N GLN A 245 0.09 -1.71 -13.13
CA GLN A 245 0.38 -1.87 -14.56
C GLN A 245 1.04 -3.22 -14.86
N GLU A 246 2.02 -3.62 -14.06
CA GLU A 246 2.67 -4.93 -14.17
C GLU A 246 1.68 -6.06 -13.93
N PHE A 247 0.84 -5.93 -12.91
CA PHE A 247 -0.22 -6.90 -12.64
C PHE A 247 -1.27 -6.96 -13.77
N HIS A 248 -1.67 -5.82 -14.32
CA HIS A 248 -2.57 -5.75 -15.47
C HIS A 248 -1.99 -6.52 -16.67
N ALA A 249 -0.72 -6.29 -17.00
CA ALA A 249 -0.06 -7.00 -18.09
C ALA A 249 0.03 -8.52 -17.85
N GLN A 250 0.27 -8.94 -16.60
CA GLN A 250 0.28 -10.35 -16.25
C GLN A 250 -1.11 -10.99 -16.34
N LEU A 251 -2.14 -10.33 -15.79
CA LEU A 251 -3.51 -10.80 -15.85
C LEU A 251 -4.03 -10.90 -17.29
N LEU A 252 -3.65 -9.95 -18.15
CA LEU A 252 -4.03 -9.97 -19.56
C LEU A 252 -3.49 -11.24 -20.26
N LYS A 253 -2.23 -11.59 -20.01
CA LYS A 253 -1.62 -12.83 -20.54
C LYS A 253 -2.36 -14.08 -20.06
N ASP A 254 -2.74 -14.12 -18.78
CA ASP A 254 -3.47 -15.24 -18.20
C ASP A 254 -4.86 -15.39 -18.82
N LEU A 255 -5.59 -14.28 -19.00
CA LEU A 255 -6.91 -14.26 -19.64
C LEU A 255 -6.83 -14.62 -21.14
N HIS A 256 -5.78 -14.17 -21.86
CA HIS A 256 -5.53 -14.56 -23.25
C HIS A 256 -5.33 -16.06 -23.38
N ARG A 257 -4.60 -16.67 -22.45
CA ARG A 257 -4.41 -18.12 -22.41
C ARG A 257 -5.73 -18.85 -22.19
N GLN A 258 -6.56 -18.39 -21.25
CA GLN A 258 -7.89 -18.96 -20.99
C GLN A 258 -8.80 -18.86 -22.21
N TYR A 259 -8.86 -17.69 -22.85
CA TYR A 259 -9.60 -17.48 -24.10
C TYR A 259 -9.15 -18.46 -25.19
N THR A 260 -7.83 -18.58 -25.41
CA THR A 260 -7.29 -19.45 -26.47
C THR A 260 -7.65 -20.91 -26.24
N LEU A 261 -7.61 -21.37 -24.98
CA LEU A 261 -8.02 -22.73 -24.62
C LEU A 261 -9.52 -22.94 -24.84
N HIS A 262 -10.35 -21.95 -24.49
CA HIS A 262 -11.79 -22.01 -24.71
C HIS A 262 -12.13 -22.13 -26.20
N ILE A 263 -11.58 -21.24 -27.05
CA ILE A 263 -11.80 -21.27 -28.49
C ILE A 263 -11.35 -22.60 -29.10
N ARG A 264 -10.19 -23.14 -28.68
CA ARG A 264 -9.74 -24.46 -29.14
C ARG A 264 -10.74 -25.55 -28.81
N HIS A 265 -11.21 -25.59 -27.55
CA HIS A 265 -12.20 -26.58 -27.11
C HIS A 265 -13.52 -26.43 -27.88
N GLU A 266 -13.95 -25.21 -28.19
CA GLU A 266 -15.17 -24.97 -28.95
C GLU A 266 -15.04 -25.41 -30.42
N ILE A 267 -13.88 -25.18 -31.04
CA ILE A 267 -13.56 -25.71 -32.37
C ILE A 267 -13.57 -27.25 -32.38
N GLU A 268 -12.92 -27.88 -31.39
CA GLU A 268 -12.90 -29.34 -31.24
C GLU A 268 -14.30 -29.93 -31.03
N ASN A 269 -15.11 -29.32 -30.16
CA ASN A 269 -16.49 -29.73 -29.93
C ASN A 269 -17.36 -29.60 -31.19
N ASN A 270 -17.22 -28.50 -31.93
CA ASN A 270 -17.93 -28.31 -33.19
C ASN A 270 -17.50 -29.35 -34.23
N ALA A 271 -16.21 -29.69 -34.32
CA ALA A 271 -15.72 -30.74 -35.20
C ALA A 271 -16.29 -32.13 -34.83
N LEU A 272 -16.33 -32.46 -33.54
CA LEU A 272 -16.94 -33.71 -33.05
C LEU A 272 -18.44 -33.77 -33.31
N MET A 273 -19.17 -32.68 -33.08
CA MET A 273 -20.61 -32.59 -33.38
C MET A 273 -20.88 -32.78 -34.88
N ASN A 274 -20.09 -32.12 -35.73
CA ASN A 274 -20.19 -32.29 -37.18
C ASN A 274 -19.88 -33.72 -37.62
N ALA A 275 -18.87 -34.38 -37.01
CA ALA A 275 -18.56 -35.78 -37.29
C ALA A 275 -19.69 -36.73 -36.87
N ALA A 276 -20.26 -36.52 -35.68
CA ALA A 276 -21.40 -37.30 -35.19
C ALA A 276 -22.65 -37.11 -36.06
N GLU A 277 -22.92 -35.89 -36.52
CA GLU A 277 -24.03 -35.61 -37.43
C GLU A 277 -23.82 -36.27 -38.80
N ASN A 278 -22.60 -36.24 -39.33
CA ASN A 278 -22.25 -36.95 -40.56
C ASN A 278 -22.41 -38.48 -40.42
N GLU A 279 -22.06 -39.06 -39.28
CA GLU A 279 -22.29 -40.48 -39.01
C GLU A 279 -23.78 -40.81 -38.91
N ARG A 280 -24.58 -39.97 -38.24
CA ARG A 280 -26.04 -40.12 -38.21
C ARG A 280 -26.65 -40.09 -39.60
N GLN A 281 -26.22 -39.16 -40.45
CA GLN A 281 -26.67 -39.08 -41.83
C GLN A 281 -26.31 -40.34 -42.63
N LYS A 282 -25.07 -40.85 -42.47
CA LYS A 282 -24.65 -42.12 -43.10
C LYS A 282 -25.48 -43.31 -42.63
N LEU A 283 -25.73 -43.43 -41.31
CA LEU A 283 -26.57 -44.49 -40.76
C LEU A 283 -27.99 -44.42 -41.30
N ALA A 284 -28.61 -43.23 -41.36
CA ALA A 284 -29.93 -43.04 -41.94
C ALA A 284 -29.99 -43.46 -43.43
N GLN A 285 -28.96 -43.12 -44.20
CA GLN A 285 -28.84 -43.58 -45.60
C GLN A 285 -28.73 -45.10 -45.69
N LEU A 286 -27.92 -45.72 -44.82
CA LEU A 286 -27.74 -47.17 -44.78
C LEU A 286 -29.04 -47.88 -44.40
N THR A 287 -29.75 -47.38 -43.40
CA THR A 287 -31.06 -47.91 -42.98
C THR A 287 -32.08 -47.84 -44.12
N ASN A 288 -32.14 -46.72 -44.84
CA ASN A 288 -32.99 -46.59 -46.03
C ASN A 288 -32.62 -47.58 -47.14
N GLN A 289 -31.32 -47.81 -47.37
CA GLN A 289 -30.87 -48.83 -48.32
C GLN A 289 -31.29 -50.23 -47.90
N VAL A 290 -31.05 -50.60 -46.63
CA VAL A 290 -31.43 -51.91 -46.07
C VAL A 290 -32.94 -52.14 -46.17
N GLN A 291 -33.75 -51.12 -45.88
CA GLN A 291 -35.19 -51.20 -46.02
C GLN A 291 -35.59 -51.47 -47.48
N LYS A 292 -35.01 -50.73 -48.44
CA LYS A 292 -35.26 -50.92 -49.87
C LYS A 292 -34.84 -52.31 -50.36
N THR A 293 -33.69 -52.84 -49.91
CA THR A 293 -33.28 -54.21 -50.27
C THR A 293 -34.19 -55.26 -49.65
N ASN A 294 -34.68 -55.08 -48.42
CA ASN A 294 -35.64 -55.98 -47.79
C ASN A 294 -37.00 -55.96 -48.51
N GLU A 295 -37.49 -54.79 -48.91
CA GLU A 295 -38.70 -54.66 -49.73
C GLU A 295 -38.55 -55.39 -51.07
N LEU A 296 -37.39 -55.26 -51.73
CA LEU A 296 -37.13 -55.96 -52.98
C LEU A 296 -36.97 -57.48 -52.78
N ALA A 297 -36.38 -57.93 -51.67
CA ALA A 297 -36.26 -59.34 -51.33
C ALA A 297 -37.64 -59.96 -51.07
N THR A 298 -38.46 -59.32 -50.24
CA THR A 298 -39.84 -59.76 -49.96
C THR A 298 -40.72 -59.75 -51.22
N GLN A 299 -40.54 -58.78 -52.12
CA GLN A 299 -41.18 -58.77 -53.45
C GLN A 299 -40.77 -60.01 -54.27
N ARG A 300 -39.47 -60.31 -54.35
CA ARG A 300 -38.96 -61.49 -55.07
C ARG A 300 -39.42 -62.81 -54.46
N GLU A 301 -39.50 -62.91 -53.12
CA GLU A 301 -40.04 -64.09 -52.44
C GLU A 301 -41.51 -64.33 -52.81
N LYS A 302 -42.33 -63.27 -52.81
CA LYS A 302 -43.74 -63.36 -53.25
C LYS A 302 -43.86 -63.80 -54.70
N GLU A 303 -43.05 -63.23 -55.60
CA GLU A 303 -43.02 -63.65 -57.01
C GLU A 303 -42.62 -65.12 -57.17
N MET A 304 -41.62 -65.58 -56.40
CA MET A 304 -41.17 -66.97 -56.43
C MET A 304 -42.26 -67.92 -55.91
N GLN A 305 -42.91 -67.59 -54.80
CA GLN A 305 -44.02 -68.37 -54.26
C GLN A 305 -45.20 -68.45 -55.24
N SER A 306 -45.55 -67.33 -55.88
CA SER A 306 -46.59 -67.30 -56.91
C SER A 306 -46.24 -68.23 -58.08
N LYS A 307 -45.01 -68.18 -58.59
CA LYS A 307 -44.53 -69.06 -59.67
C LYS A 307 -44.50 -70.54 -59.25
N LEU A 308 -44.14 -70.82 -57.99
CA LEU A 308 -44.17 -72.17 -57.42
C LEU A 308 -45.61 -72.70 -57.37
N GLN A 309 -46.56 -71.91 -56.86
CA GLN A 309 -47.98 -72.29 -56.83
C GLN A 309 -48.54 -72.52 -58.24
N GLU A 310 -48.21 -71.67 -59.22
CA GLU A 310 -48.61 -71.90 -60.62
C GLU A 310 -48.05 -73.21 -61.17
N LYS A 311 -46.76 -73.51 -60.89
CA LYS A 311 -46.13 -74.77 -61.30
C LYS A 311 -46.76 -75.97 -60.63
N GLU A 312 -47.06 -75.90 -59.33
CA GLU A 312 -47.76 -76.96 -58.59
C GLU A 312 -49.17 -77.20 -59.16
N GLN A 313 -49.93 -76.15 -59.43
CA GLN A 313 -51.24 -76.26 -60.07
C GLN A 313 -51.14 -76.89 -61.47
N LYS A 314 -50.17 -76.46 -62.27
CA LYS A 314 -49.93 -77.04 -63.60
C LYS A 314 -49.51 -78.51 -63.51
N SER A 315 -48.66 -78.86 -62.55
CA SER A 315 -48.25 -80.24 -62.28
C SER A 315 -49.44 -81.11 -61.86
N LYS A 316 -50.31 -80.62 -60.96
CA LYS A 316 -51.56 -81.31 -60.59
C LYS A 316 -52.48 -81.53 -61.79
N ARG A 317 -52.64 -80.53 -62.67
CA ARG A 317 -53.42 -80.68 -63.91
C ARG A 317 -52.84 -81.76 -64.82
N LEU A 318 -51.52 -81.72 -65.05
CA LEU A 318 -50.83 -82.73 -65.85
C LEU A 318 -50.93 -84.13 -65.23
N MET A 319 -50.87 -84.24 -63.90
CA MET A 319 -51.04 -85.52 -63.21
C MET A 319 -52.45 -86.08 -63.38
N ASN A 320 -53.49 -85.26 -63.21
CA ASN A 320 -54.88 -85.67 -63.45
C ASN A 320 -55.11 -86.08 -64.92
N GLU A 321 -54.52 -85.33 -65.86
CA GLU A 321 -54.55 -85.68 -67.30
C GLU A 321 -53.88 -87.02 -67.55
N LEU A 322 -52.71 -87.26 -66.93
CA LEU A 322 -52.00 -88.53 -67.01
C LEU A 322 -52.86 -89.67 -66.45
N THR A 323 -53.43 -89.51 -65.26
CA THR A 323 -54.34 -90.50 -64.64
C THR A 323 -55.52 -90.82 -65.54
N SER A 324 -56.14 -89.80 -66.15
CA SER A 324 -57.23 -90.00 -67.11
C SER A 324 -56.77 -90.78 -68.35
N GLN A 325 -55.55 -90.54 -68.84
CA GLN A 325 -54.98 -91.31 -69.94
C GLN A 325 -54.65 -92.75 -69.53
N THR A 326 -54.15 -92.99 -68.31
CA THR A 326 -53.96 -94.34 -67.79
C THR A 326 -55.28 -95.08 -67.68
N GLU A 327 -56.33 -94.45 -67.14
CA GLU A 327 -57.68 -95.04 -67.07
C GLU A 327 -58.23 -95.37 -68.46
N LYS A 328 -58.01 -94.51 -69.46
CA LYS A 328 -58.38 -94.79 -70.86
C LYS A 328 -57.59 -95.95 -71.45
N ASN A 329 -56.29 -96.02 -71.18
CA ASN A 329 -55.44 -97.12 -71.64
C ASN A 329 -55.85 -98.43 -70.98
N GLU A 330 -56.12 -98.45 -69.68
CA GLU A 330 -56.63 -99.63 -68.97
C GLU A 330 -58.00 -100.06 -69.49
N ALA A 331 -58.88 -99.10 -69.84
CA ALA A 331 -60.17 -99.39 -70.46
C ALA A 331 -60.00 -99.98 -71.87
N MET A 332 -59.08 -99.45 -72.67
CA MET A 332 -58.72 -100.01 -73.98
C MET A 332 -58.08 -101.40 -73.84
N GLU A 333 -57.20 -101.63 -72.87
CA GLU A 333 -56.63 -102.95 -72.58
C GLU A 333 -57.69 -103.95 -72.15
N ARG A 334 -58.65 -103.54 -71.32
CA ARG A 334 -59.82 -104.37 -70.97
C ARG A 334 -60.65 -104.72 -72.21
N GLN A 335 -60.92 -103.75 -73.09
CA GLN A 335 -61.59 -104.01 -74.35
C GLN A 335 -60.77 -104.94 -75.26
N LEU A 336 -59.44 -104.77 -75.31
CA LEU A 336 -58.55 -105.63 -76.08
C LEU A 336 -58.54 -107.07 -75.56
N GLN A 337 -58.53 -107.24 -74.23
CA GLN A 337 -58.66 -108.54 -73.59
C GLN A 337 -60.03 -109.17 -73.86
N GLU A 338 -61.14 -108.41 -73.77
CA GLU A 338 -62.48 -108.87 -74.15
C GLU A 338 -62.54 -109.30 -75.63
N TRP A 339 -61.90 -108.54 -76.53
CA TRP A 339 -61.78 -108.87 -77.95
C TRP A 339 -60.91 -110.11 -78.20
N GLN A 340 -59.81 -110.28 -77.46
CA GLN A 340 -58.99 -111.49 -77.52
C GLN A 340 -59.75 -112.71 -76.99
N GLN A 341 -60.54 -112.56 -75.93
CA GLN A 341 -61.38 -113.61 -75.37
C GLN A 341 -62.49 -114.02 -76.35
N LYS A 342 -63.14 -113.05 -77.00
CA LYS A 342 -64.08 -113.28 -78.11
C LYS A 342 -63.41 -113.92 -79.33
N SER A 343 -62.18 -113.53 -79.66
CA SER A 343 -61.41 -114.11 -80.76
C SER A 343 -60.99 -115.56 -80.47
N THR A 344 -60.74 -115.92 -79.21
CA THR A 344 -60.45 -117.31 -78.82
C THR A 344 -61.71 -118.17 -78.79
N GLU A 345 -62.88 -117.61 -78.49
CA GLU A 345 -64.17 -118.31 -78.58
C GLU A 345 -64.57 -118.59 -80.04
N LEU A 346 -64.21 -117.71 -80.98
CA LEU A 346 -64.49 -117.86 -82.42
C LEU A 346 -63.51 -118.79 -83.17
N ALA A 347 -62.41 -119.22 -82.54
CA ALA A 347 -61.42 -120.11 -83.16
C ALA A 347 -61.65 -121.62 -82.84
N VAL A 348 -62.78 -121.96 -82.24
CA VAL A 348 -63.16 -123.33 -81.82
C VAL A 348 -64.34 -123.92 -82.62
N GLU A 349 -64.85 -123.22 -83.63
CA GLU A 349 -65.75 -123.78 -84.67
C GLU A 349 -65.00 -123.98 -85.99
#